data_AF-A0A7C3HT42-F1
#
_entry.id   AF-A0A7C3HT42-F1
#
_cell.length_a   1.000
_cell.length_b   1.000
_cell.length_c   1.000
_cell.angle_alpha   90.00
_cell.angle_beta   90.00
_cell.angle_gamma   90.00
#
_symmetry.space_group_name_H-M   'P 1'
#
loop_
_entity.id
_entity.type
_entity.pdbx_description
1 polymer ?
#
loop_
_entity_poly.entity_id
_entity_poly.type
_entity_poly.pdbx_seq_one_letter_code
_entity_poly.pdbx_strand_id
1 'polypeptide(L)'
;MLKKTVHTQPKLIIVLLGVLFLLAGLFLFAGQTAVAQEGDEPEPEPTAAPPVNSLHPVFPLLDEDGNQVQETGKPVSTMETCSGCHDAEFIA
;
A
#
# COMPACT_ATOMS: atom_id res chain seq x y z
N MET A 1 -52.38 -30.59 -13.10
CA MET A 1 -51.65 -31.36 -12.07
C MET A 1 -51.32 -30.45 -10.89
N LEU A 2 -51.55 -30.98 -9.68
CA LEU A 2 -51.58 -30.39 -8.33
C LEU A 2 -50.96 -29.00 -8.09
N LYS A 3 -51.85 -28.05 -7.76
CA LYS A 3 -51.54 -26.74 -7.18
C LYS A 3 -51.32 -26.93 -5.66
N LYS A 4 -50.09 -27.25 -5.23
CA LYS A 4 -49.74 -27.29 -3.80
C LYS A 4 -49.48 -25.86 -3.34
N THR A 5 -50.53 -25.15 -2.92
CA THR A 5 -50.42 -23.86 -2.25
C THR A 5 -49.71 -24.05 -0.91
N VAL A 6 -48.43 -23.71 -0.87
CA VAL A 6 -47.63 -23.66 0.36
C VAL A 6 -48.18 -22.50 1.20
N HIS A 7 -48.98 -22.81 2.21
CA HIS A 7 -49.44 -21.83 3.19
C HIS A 7 -48.27 -21.45 4.09
N THR A 8 -47.44 -20.52 3.62
CA THR A 8 -46.23 -20.09 4.31
C THR A 8 -46.62 -19.07 5.37
N GLN A 9 -46.36 -19.39 6.65
CA GLN A 9 -46.67 -18.52 7.77
C GLN A 9 -45.94 -17.17 7.61
N PRO A 10 -46.60 -16.01 7.78
CA PRO A 10 -45.99 -14.70 7.52
C PRO A 10 -44.76 -14.45 8.41
N LYS A 11 -44.75 -15.03 9.62
CA LYS A 11 -43.60 -15.00 10.53
C LYS A 11 -42.39 -15.77 9.98
N LEU A 12 -42.62 -16.90 9.31
CA LEU A 12 -41.57 -17.69 8.69
C LEU A 12 -40.97 -16.95 7.48
N ILE A 13 -41.82 -16.26 6.70
CA ILE A 13 -41.37 -15.42 5.58
C ILE A 13 -40.49 -14.29 6.09
N ILE A 14 -40.90 -13.57 7.14
CA ILE A 14 -40.11 -12.46 7.70
C ILE A 14 -38.76 -12.95 8.23
N VAL A 15 -38.72 -14.08 8.92
CA VAL A 15 -37.46 -14.68 9.41
C VAL A 15 -36.57 -15.07 8.24
N LEU A 16 -37.11 -15.72 7.20
CA LEU A 16 -36.33 -16.10 6.02
C LEU A 16 -35.78 -14.88 5.26
N LEU A 17 -36.58 -13.83 5.12
CA LEU A 17 -36.13 -12.58 4.49
C LEU A 17 -35.06 -11.88 5.32
N GLY A 18 -35.19 -11.85 6.65
CA GLY A 18 -34.18 -11.30 7.54
C GLY A 18 -32.85 -12.05 7.46
N VAL A 19 -32.90 -13.40 7.50
CA VAL A 19 -31.70 -14.24 7.35
C VAL A 19 -31.07 -14.05 5.97
N LEU A 20 -31.88 -14.00 4.91
CA LEU A 20 -31.39 -13.74 3.55
C LEU A 20 -30.68 -12.38 3.45
N PHE A 21 -31.26 -11.33 4.03
CA PHE A 21 -30.68 -9.98 4.02
C PHE A 21 -29.36 -9.92 4.79
N LEU A 22 -29.29 -10.61 5.92
CA LEU A 22 -28.09 -10.68 6.77
C LEU A 22 -26.96 -11.42 6.05
N LEU A 23 -27.26 -12.55 5.39
CA LEU A 23 -26.30 -13.30 4.59
C LEU A 23 -25.83 -12.51 3.36
N ALA A 24 -26.73 -11.81 2.68
CA ALA A 24 -26.40 -10.95 1.55
C ALA A 24 -25.48 -9.78 1.98
N GLY A 25 -25.79 -9.14 3.10
CA GLY A 25 -24.95 -8.07 3.66
C GLY A 25 -23.54 -8.56 4.03
N LEU A 26 -23.44 -9.74 4.64
CA LEU A 26 -22.16 -10.35 4.99
C LEU A 26 -21.31 -10.70 3.75
N PHE A 27 -21.96 -11.24 2.71
CA PHE A 27 -21.29 -11.56 1.45
C PHE A 27 -20.77 -10.31 0.73
N LEU A 28 -21.55 -9.22 0.72
CA LEU A 28 -21.12 -7.94 0.14
C LEU A 28 -19.96 -7.31 0.91
N PHE A 29 -19.99 -7.34 2.25
CA PHE A 29 -18.90 -6.82 3.07
C PHE A 29 -17.60 -7.60 2.90
N ALA A 30 -17.68 -8.94 2.86
CA ALA A 30 -16.52 -9.80 2.63
C ALA A 30 -15.93 -9.64 1.20
N GLY A 31 -16.74 -9.22 0.22
CA GLY A 31 -16.28 -8.99 -1.16
C GLY A 31 -15.51 -7.69 -1.38
N GLN A 32 -15.53 -6.75 -0.41
CA GLN A 32 -14.87 -5.45 -0.55
C GLN A 32 -13.35 -5.47 -0.24
N THR A 33 -12.80 -6.58 0.26
CA THR A 33 -11.39 -6.65 0.72
C THR A 33 -10.42 -7.28 -0.29
N ALA A 34 -10.85 -7.60 -1.52
CA ALA A 34 -10.08 -8.46 -2.43
C ALA A 34 -9.37 -7.76 -3.61
N VAL A 35 -9.30 -6.42 -3.65
CA VAL A 35 -8.51 -5.73 -4.69
C VAL A 35 -7.54 -4.79 -4.02
N ALA A 36 -6.36 -5.32 -3.65
CA ALA A 36 -5.17 -4.49 -3.63
C ALA A 36 -4.94 -4.10 -5.10
N GLN A 37 -5.16 -2.82 -5.41
CA GLN A 37 -4.80 -2.29 -6.71
C GLN A 37 -3.26 -2.31 -6.75
N GLU A 38 -2.69 -3.39 -7.26
CA GLU A 38 -1.37 -3.32 -7.88
C GLU A 38 -1.55 -2.32 -9.01
N GLY A 39 -1.18 -1.08 -8.72
CA GLY A 39 -1.15 -0.05 -9.72
C GLY A 39 -0.28 -0.57 -10.84
N ASP A 40 -0.88 -0.77 -12.01
CA ASP A 40 -0.16 -0.72 -13.27
C ASP A 40 0.33 0.73 -13.36
N GLU A 41 1.46 0.97 -12.69
CA GLU A 41 2.18 2.22 -12.75
C GLU A 41 2.62 2.32 -14.21
N PRO A 42 2.15 3.32 -14.97
CA PRO A 42 2.56 3.45 -16.35
C PRO A 42 4.09 3.45 -16.35
N GLU A 43 4.68 2.54 -17.13
CA GLU A 43 6.13 2.51 -17.35
C GLU A 43 6.56 3.96 -17.56
N PRO A 44 7.44 4.51 -16.72
CA PRO A 44 7.70 5.93 -16.74
C PRO A 44 8.23 6.24 -18.13
N GLU A 45 7.41 6.91 -18.94
CA GLU A 45 7.93 7.71 -20.03
C GLU A 45 9.10 8.52 -19.44
N PRO A 46 10.19 8.77 -20.18
CA PRO A 46 11.32 9.55 -19.69
C PRO A 46 10.88 11.01 -19.53
N THR A 47 10.02 11.22 -18.54
CA THR A 47 9.69 12.47 -17.91
C THR A 47 10.99 12.83 -17.26
N ALA A 48 11.70 13.77 -17.87
CA ALA A 48 12.82 14.44 -17.24
C ALA A 48 12.43 14.67 -15.78
N ALA A 49 13.19 14.06 -14.86
CA ALA A 49 12.87 14.05 -13.45
C ALA A 49 12.41 15.46 -13.04
N PRO A 50 11.30 15.60 -12.28
CA PRO A 50 10.91 16.91 -11.76
C PRO A 50 12.16 17.56 -11.17
N PRO A 51 12.37 18.87 -11.36
CA PRO A 51 13.56 19.53 -10.84
C PRO A 51 13.63 19.14 -9.37
N VAL A 52 14.67 18.40 -8.99
CA VAL A 52 14.88 17.93 -7.62
C VAL A 52 14.54 19.10 -6.73
N ASN A 53 13.44 18.99 -5.96
CA ASN A 53 12.95 20.06 -5.13
C ASN A 53 14.18 20.62 -4.40
N SER A 54 14.55 21.88 -4.65
CA SER A 54 15.81 22.43 -4.12
C SER A 54 15.88 22.37 -2.59
N LEU A 55 14.73 22.10 -1.94
CA LEU A 55 14.58 21.90 -0.52
C LEU A 55 14.97 20.49 -0.04
N HIS A 56 14.83 19.44 -0.86
CA HIS A 56 15.20 18.06 -0.50
C HIS A 56 16.05 17.44 -1.62
N PRO A 57 17.36 17.79 -1.68
CA PRO A 57 18.26 17.16 -2.62
C PRO A 57 18.39 15.66 -2.33
N VAL A 58 18.49 14.88 -3.38
CA VAL A 58 18.86 13.46 -3.27
C VAL A 58 20.37 13.40 -3.08
N PHE A 59 20.83 12.70 -2.05
CA PHE A 59 22.23 12.38 -1.83
C PHE A 59 22.36 10.91 -1.42
N PRO A 60 23.46 10.24 -1.79
CA PRO A 60 23.66 8.83 -1.50
C PRO A 60 23.95 8.62 0.00
N LEU A 61 23.46 7.50 0.56
CA LEU A 61 23.86 7.03 1.88
C LEU A 61 24.99 6.02 1.73
N LEU A 62 26.17 6.37 2.23
CA LEU A 62 27.41 5.62 2.04
C LEU A 62 27.93 5.03 3.34
N ASP A 63 28.54 3.85 3.26
CA ASP A 63 29.29 3.24 4.36
C ASP A 63 30.72 3.79 4.46
N GLU A 64 31.51 3.27 5.40
CA GLU A 64 32.90 3.69 5.66
C GLU A 64 33.85 3.48 4.48
N ASP A 65 33.50 2.57 3.56
CA ASP A 65 34.26 2.27 2.36
C ASP A 65 33.76 3.08 1.15
N GLY A 66 32.76 3.95 1.35
CA GLY A 66 32.14 4.75 0.30
C GLY A 66 31.12 3.99 -0.55
N ASN A 67 30.65 2.81 -0.13
CA ASN A 67 29.66 2.03 -0.87
C ASN A 67 28.23 2.32 -0.40
N GLN A 68 27.24 2.08 -1.25
CA GLN A 68 25.84 2.27 -0.89
C GLN A 68 25.41 1.30 0.22
N VAL A 69 24.88 1.84 1.32
CA VAL A 69 24.41 1.04 2.47
C VAL A 69 23.27 0.07 2.11
N GLN A 70 22.51 0.38 1.05
CA GLN A 70 21.46 -0.50 0.53
C GLN A 70 22.02 -1.81 -0.04
N GLU A 71 23.25 -1.76 -0.55
CA GLU A 71 23.94 -2.92 -1.13
C GLU A 71 24.74 -3.69 -0.08
N THR A 72 25.39 -2.97 0.85
CA THR A 72 26.32 -3.58 1.81
C THR A 72 25.66 -3.97 3.13
N GLY A 73 24.54 -3.32 3.49
CA GLY A 73 23.91 -3.46 4.80
C GLY A 73 24.76 -2.91 5.96
N LYS A 74 25.90 -2.26 5.66
CA LYS A 74 26.77 -1.65 6.65
C LYS A 74 26.15 -0.34 7.18
N PRO A 75 26.55 0.11 8.38
CA PRO A 75 26.12 1.40 8.90
C PRO A 75 26.53 2.57 8.00
N VAL A 76 25.76 3.64 8.06
CA VAL A 76 26.07 4.90 7.36
C VAL A 76 27.31 5.55 7.98
N SER A 77 28.26 5.95 7.14
CA SER A 77 29.37 6.84 7.49
C SER A 77 28.95 8.29 7.30
N THR A 78 28.96 9.07 8.38
CA THR A 78 28.72 10.52 8.32
C THR A 78 29.80 11.23 7.51
N MET A 79 31.05 10.76 7.58
CA MET A 79 32.18 11.33 6.85
C MET A 79 32.01 11.17 5.34
N GLU A 80 31.54 10.01 4.88
CA GLU A 80 31.34 9.75 3.44
C GLU A 80 30.02 10.34 2.93
N THR A 81 28.97 10.35 3.77
CA THR A 81 27.62 10.77 3.36
C THR A 81 27.43 12.29 3.42
N CYS A 82 27.92 12.95 4.47
CA CYS A 82 27.57 14.35 4.76
C CYS A 82 28.62 15.37 4.28
N SER A 83 29.85 14.93 3.95
CA SER A 83 30.97 15.82 3.58
C SER A 83 30.74 16.62 2.29
N GLY A 84 29.85 16.15 1.40
CA GLY A 84 29.50 16.88 0.18
C GLY A 84 28.68 18.16 0.41
N CYS A 85 28.08 18.31 1.60
CA CYS A 85 27.18 19.42 1.92
C CYS A 85 27.56 20.16 3.21
N HIS A 86 28.27 19.50 4.13
CA HIS A 86 28.66 20.04 5.42
C HIS A 86 30.13 19.72 5.72
N ASP A 87 30.74 20.49 6.61
CA ASP A 87 32.01 20.08 7.22
C ASP A 87 31.75 18.89 8.14
N ALA A 88 32.02 17.69 7.61
CA ALA A 88 31.78 16.45 8.33
C ALA A 88 32.68 16.31 9.55
N GLU A 89 33.90 16.88 9.51
CA GLU A 89 34.85 16.81 10.63
C GLU A 89 34.40 17.68 11.80
N PHE A 90 33.71 18.80 11.52
CA PHE A 90 33.11 19.65 12.54
C PHE A 90 31.92 19.00 13.27
N ILE A 91 31.20 18.06 12.65
CA ILE A 91 29.98 17.44 13.21
C ILE A 91 30.14 15.98 13.65
N ALA A 92 31.32 15.40 13.49
CA ALA A 92 31.63 14.01 13.86
C ALA A 92 31.63 13.78 15.38
#